data_AF-A0AAW3PKW2-F1
#
_entry.id   AF-A0AAW3PKW2-F1
#
_cell.length_a   1.000
_cell.length_b   1.000
_cell.length_c   1.000
_cell.angle_alpha   90.00
_cell.angle_beta   90.00
_cell.angle_gamma   90.00
#
_symmetry.space_group_name_H-M   'P 1'
#
loop_
_entity.id
_entity.type
_entity.pdbx_description
1 polymer ?
#
loop_
_entity_poly.entity_id
_entity_poly.type
_entity_poly.pdbx_seq_one_letter_code
_entity_poly.pdbx_strand_id
1 'polypeptide(L)'
;MSISALQEYQAAQRRKTIDAIERAKKEIEQEMAQFGYYPHNGGRLSKLETLRRAGVSPQTLKNETHAETADSLARWIARIKNSAPTLKPEAEDAKSSKIKNLENRLNAVVAHYDRFKLEYNELLHRCEMLEAENTALRDQIISTAGSNVIALKLNR
;
A
#
# COMPACT_ATOMS: atom_id res chain seq x y z
N MET A 1 -47.25 8.65 -27.73
CA MET A 1 -46.87 7.72 -26.63
C MET A 1 -48.09 7.54 -25.75
N SER A 2 -48.55 6.31 -25.52
CA SER A 2 -49.67 6.05 -24.61
C SER A 2 -49.26 6.39 -23.17
N ILE A 3 -50.23 6.81 -22.35
CA ILE A 3 -50.01 7.14 -20.93
C ILE A 3 -49.33 5.97 -20.17
N SER A 4 -49.59 4.72 -20.59
CA SER A 4 -48.99 3.52 -20.01
C SER A 4 -47.48 3.41 -20.26
N ALA A 5 -46.99 3.76 -21.47
CA ALA A 5 -45.56 3.68 -21.79
C ALA A 5 -44.71 4.68 -20.98
N LEU A 6 -45.27 5.86 -20.69
CA LEU A 6 -44.60 6.87 -19.85
C LEU A 6 -44.53 6.41 -18.38
N GLN A 7 -45.60 5.80 -17.87
CA GLN A 7 -45.66 5.26 -16.51
C GLN A 7 -44.66 4.10 -16.31
N GLU A 8 -44.57 3.21 -17.29
CA GLU A 8 -43.61 2.10 -17.29
C GLU A 8 -42.15 2.60 -17.29
N TYR A 9 -41.84 3.60 -18.13
CA TYR A 9 -40.52 4.22 -18.16
C TYR A 9 -40.15 4.87 -16.81
N GLN A 10 -41.09 5.61 -16.20
CA GLN A 10 -40.88 6.23 -14.90
C GLN A 10 -40.68 5.19 -13.78
N ALA A 11 -41.45 4.10 -13.81
CA ALA A 11 -41.31 3.00 -12.86
C ALA A 11 -39.96 2.27 -13.01
N ALA A 12 -39.51 2.02 -14.24
CA ALA A 12 -38.23 1.41 -14.53
C ALA A 12 -37.06 2.27 -14.03
N GLN A 13 -37.13 3.58 -14.28
CA GLN A 13 -36.10 4.52 -13.82
C GLN A 13 -36.06 4.60 -12.28
N ARG A 14 -37.22 4.62 -11.63
CA ARG A 14 -37.32 4.57 -10.17
C ARG A 14 -36.66 3.32 -9.60
N ARG A 15 -36.93 2.15 -10.18
CA ARG A 15 -36.33 0.88 -9.76
C ARG A 15 -34.80 0.91 -9.92
N LYS A 16 -34.30 1.40 -11.05
CA LYS A 16 -32.85 1.54 -11.30
C LYS A 16 -32.15 2.39 -10.24
N THR A 17 -32.77 3.50 -9.82
CA THR A 17 -32.24 4.33 -8.73
C THR A 17 -32.20 3.58 -7.39
N ILE A 18 -33.27 2.86 -7.06
CA ILE A 18 -33.34 2.07 -5.82
C ILE A 18 -32.25 0.99 -5.82
N ASP A 19 -32.10 0.25 -6.92
CA ASP A 19 -31.10 -0.82 -7.04
C ASP A 19 -29.67 -0.29 -6.92
N ALA A 20 -29.40 0.90 -7.48
CA ALA A 20 -28.09 1.54 -7.34
C ALA A 20 -27.78 1.93 -5.89
N ILE A 21 -28.78 2.45 -5.16
CA ILE A 21 -28.65 2.79 -3.73
C ILE A 21 -28.44 1.53 -2.90
N GLU A 22 -29.21 0.46 -3.14
CA GLU A 22 -29.06 -0.81 -2.42
C GLU A 22 -27.72 -1.48 -2.68
N ARG A 23 -27.20 -1.40 -3.90
CA ARG A 23 -25.84 -1.87 -4.21
C ARG A 23 -24.78 -1.10 -3.42
N ALA A 24 -24.88 0.23 -3.40
CA ALA A 24 -23.96 1.08 -2.64
C ALA A 24 -24.00 0.77 -1.13
N LYS A 25 -25.20 0.53 -0.55
CA LYS A 25 -25.33 0.12 0.85
C LYS A 25 -24.55 -1.17 1.14
N LYS A 26 -24.69 -2.18 0.29
CA LYS A 26 -24.00 -3.48 0.44
C LYS A 26 -22.49 -3.34 0.34
N GLU A 27 -21.99 -2.58 -0.64
CA GLU A 27 -20.56 -2.31 -0.79
C GLU A 27 -19.99 -1.62 0.45
N ILE A 28 -20.70 -0.60 0.98
CA ILE A 28 -20.30 0.10 2.20
C ILE A 28 -20.26 -0.86 3.38
N GLU A 29 -21.26 -1.73 3.54
CA GLU A 29 -21.27 -2.74 4.61
C GLU A 29 -20.11 -3.74 4.48
N GLN A 30 -19.76 -4.16 3.27
CA GLN A 30 -18.60 -5.03 3.01
C GLN A 30 -17.28 -4.34 3.36
N GLU A 31 -17.09 -3.09 2.95
CA GLU A 31 -15.92 -2.29 3.31
C GLU A 31 -15.83 -2.14 4.83
N MET A 32 -16.93 -1.80 5.50
CA MET A 32 -16.97 -1.65 6.95
C MET A 32 -16.70 -2.97 7.69
N ALA A 33 -17.15 -4.11 7.15
CA ALA A 33 -16.85 -5.42 7.71
C ALA A 33 -15.36 -5.78 7.55
N GLN A 34 -14.71 -5.35 6.46
CA GLN A 34 -13.29 -5.58 6.22
C GLN A 34 -12.39 -4.69 7.09
N PHE A 35 -12.73 -3.40 7.23
CA PHE A 35 -11.87 -2.43 7.91
C PHE A 35 -12.27 -2.17 9.37
N GLY A 36 -13.45 -2.62 9.81
CA GLY A 36 -14.03 -2.31 11.13
C GLY A 36 -14.61 -0.91 11.26
N TYR A 37 -14.38 -0.02 10.28
CA TYR A 37 -14.90 1.34 10.18
C TYR A 37 -15.13 1.72 8.71
N TYR A 38 -15.81 2.83 8.43
CA TYR A 38 -16.00 3.31 7.05
C TYR A 38 -14.72 4.01 6.54
N PRO A 39 -14.04 3.51 5.48
CA PRO A 39 -12.70 4.00 5.12
C PRO A 39 -12.70 5.34 4.38
N HIS A 40 -13.85 5.80 3.87
CA HIS A 40 -13.95 7.00 3.06
C HIS A 40 -14.52 8.19 3.82
N ASN A 41 -14.38 9.40 3.25
CA ASN A 41 -14.96 10.63 3.79
C ASN A 41 -14.61 10.88 5.28
N GLY A 42 -13.40 10.52 5.69
CA GLY A 42 -12.96 10.60 7.09
C GLY A 42 -13.82 9.81 8.07
N GLY A 43 -14.38 8.66 7.64
CA GLY A 43 -15.32 7.85 8.42
C GLY A 43 -16.77 8.31 8.35
N ARG A 44 -17.05 9.49 7.81
CA ARG A 44 -18.38 10.09 7.90
C ARG A 44 -19.32 9.50 6.85
N LEU A 45 -20.10 8.51 7.26
CA LEU A 45 -21.21 8.01 6.47
C LEU A 45 -22.42 8.95 6.56
N SER A 46 -22.86 9.45 5.41
CA SER A 46 -24.00 10.37 5.28
C SER A 46 -24.90 9.99 4.09
N LYS A 47 -26.10 10.57 4.01
CA LYS A 47 -27.02 10.38 2.87
C LYS A 47 -26.34 10.79 1.57
N LEU A 48 -25.69 11.96 1.57
CA LEU A 48 -24.99 12.50 0.42
C LEU A 48 -23.86 11.57 -0.04
N GLU A 49 -23.08 11.05 0.90
CA GLU A 49 -21.99 10.12 0.58
C GLU A 49 -22.52 8.81 -0.02
N THR A 50 -23.62 8.28 0.52
CA THR A 50 -24.24 7.06 -0.02
C THR A 50 -24.78 7.29 -1.44
N LEU A 51 -25.38 8.46 -1.70
CA LEU A 51 -25.84 8.84 -3.03
C LEU A 51 -24.69 9.03 -4.02
N ARG A 52 -23.59 9.64 -3.58
CA ARG A 52 -22.37 9.78 -4.37
C ARG A 52 -21.83 8.41 -4.79
N ARG A 53 -21.75 7.46 -3.85
CA ARG A 53 -21.36 6.05 -4.13
C ARG A 53 -22.31 5.35 -5.08
N ALA A 54 -23.62 5.61 -4.96
CA ALA A 54 -24.63 5.06 -5.85
C ALA A 54 -24.66 5.72 -7.25
N GLY A 55 -23.91 6.80 -7.48
CA GLY A 55 -23.99 7.59 -8.72
C GLY A 55 -25.34 8.29 -8.91
N VAL A 56 -26.05 8.58 -7.81
CA VAL A 56 -27.38 9.20 -7.83
C VAL A 56 -27.28 10.67 -7.39
N SER A 57 -27.99 11.55 -8.10
CA SER A 57 -28.03 12.97 -7.74
C SER A 57 -28.70 13.20 -6.39
N PRO A 58 -28.20 14.13 -5.55
CA PRO A 58 -28.84 14.49 -4.28
C PRO A 58 -30.28 14.99 -4.44
N GLN A 59 -30.61 15.56 -5.60
CA GLN A 59 -31.96 16.05 -5.88
C GLN A 59 -32.96 14.92 -6.09
N THR A 60 -32.51 13.72 -6.50
CA THR A 60 -33.41 12.59 -6.81
C THR A 60 -34.23 12.16 -5.59
N LEU A 61 -33.65 12.20 -4.39
CA LEU A 61 -34.36 11.83 -3.15
C LEU A 61 -35.20 12.97 -2.54
N LYS A 62 -35.18 14.18 -3.10
CA LYS A 62 -36.08 15.26 -2.66
C LYS A 62 -37.47 15.16 -3.25
N ASN A 63 -37.62 14.39 -4.33
CA ASN A 63 -38.90 14.18 -4.99
C ASN A 63 -39.77 13.24 -4.15
N GLU A 64 -41.07 13.55 -4.06
CA GLU A 64 -42.06 12.80 -3.29
C GLU A 64 -42.12 11.31 -3.72
N THR A 65 -41.92 11.03 -5.01
CA THR A 65 -41.80 9.68 -5.58
C THR A 65 -40.75 8.79 -4.89
N HIS A 66 -39.74 9.39 -4.27
CA HIS A 66 -38.64 8.70 -3.59
C HIS A 66 -38.64 8.91 -2.07
N ALA A 67 -39.71 9.44 -1.48
CA ALA A 67 -39.79 9.69 -0.05
C ALA A 67 -39.51 8.42 0.77
N GLU A 68 -40.16 7.31 0.42
CA GLU A 68 -39.94 6.01 1.07
C GLU A 68 -38.49 5.52 0.96
N THR A 69 -37.85 5.73 -0.19
CA THR A 69 -36.43 5.39 -0.40
C THR A 69 -35.53 6.27 0.46
N ALA A 70 -35.85 7.56 0.60
CA ALA A 70 -35.12 8.49 1.44
C ALA A 70 -35.22 8.12 2.93
N ASP A 71 -36.38 7.66 3.37
CA ASP A 71 -36.62 7.19 4.74
C ASP A 71 -35.94 5.85 5.03
N SER A 72 -35.99 4.92 4.07
CA SER A 72 -35.23 3.66 4.13
C SER A 72 -33.73 3.93 4.26
N LEU A 73 -33.18 4.84 3.45
CA LEU A 73 -31.78 5.24 3.53
C LEU A 73 -31.44 5.89 4.87
N ALA A 74 -32.31 6.77 5.39
CA ALA A 74 -32.12 7.41 6.69
C ALA A 74 -32.03 6.38 7.84
N ARG A 75 -32.97 5.42 7.85
CA ARG A 75 -33.01 4.34 8.83
C ARG A 75 -31.77 3.45 8.75
N TRP A 76 -31.33 3.12 7.54
CA TRP A 76 -30.11 2.34 7.32
C TRP A 76 -28.87 3.05 7.87
N ILE A 77 -28.69 4.35 7.59
CA ILE A 77 -27.56 5.12 8.12
C ILE A 77 -27.60 5.17 9.64
N ALA A 78 -28.76 5.40 10.23
CA ALA A 78 -28.92 5.41 11.69
C ALA A 78 -28.55 4.06 12.32
N ARG A 79 -28.98 2.96 11.70
CA ARG A 79 -28.61 1.59 12.12
C ARG A 79 -27.10 1.38 12.08
N ILE A 80 -26.44 1.73 10.97
CA ILE A 80 -24.99 1.56 10.80
C ILE A 80 -24.20 2.37 11.84
N LYS A 81 -24.61 3.61 12.09
CA LYS A 81 -23.98 4.46 13.10
C LYS A 81 -24.10 3.92 14.52
N ASN A 82 -25.16 3.15 14.80
CA ASN A 82 -25.36 2.51 16.11
C ASN A 82 -24.62 1.17 16.21
N SER A 83 -24.42 0.46 15.10
CA SER A 83 -23.80 -0.87 15.10
C SER A 83 -22.28 -0.86 14.98
N ALA A 84 -21.69 0.18 14.40
CA ALA A 84 -20.26 0.25 14.15
C ALA A 84 -19.72 1.67 14.41
N PRO A 85 -18.48 1.81 14.93
CA PRO A 85 -17.85 3.11 15.05
C PRO A 85 -17.63 3.71 13.65
N THR A 86 -18.51 4.64 13.25
CA THR A 86 -18.34 5.38 12.00
C THR A 86 -17.11 6.31 12.01
N LEU A 87 -16.60 6.70 13.18
CA LEU A 87 -15.40 7.53 13.24
C LEU A 87 -14.15 6.66 13.21
N LYS A 88 -13.23 6.99 12.30
CA LYS A 88 -11.88 6.43 12.27
C LYS A 88 -11.21 6.75 13.62
N PRO A 89 -10.74 5.77 14.41
CA PRO A 89 -9.98 6.07 15.61
C PRO A 89 -8.65 6.71 15.19
N GLU A 90 -8.51 8.02 15.34
CA GLU A 90 -7.28 8.76 14.97
C GLU A 90 -6.01 8.12 15.57
N ALA A 91 -6.14 7.49 16.74
CA ALA A 91 -5.05 6.80 17.44
C ALA A 91 -4.54 5.54 16.72
N GLU A 92 -5.40 4.79 16.01
CA GLU A 92 -4.96 3.57 15.30
C GLU A 92 -4.27 3.91 13.97
N ASP A 93 -4.66 4.99 13.32
CA ASP A 93 -4.05 5.44 12.07
C ASP A 93 -2.63 5.98 12.29
N ALA A 94 -2.43 6.73 13.37
CA ALA A 94 -1.11 7.22 13.77
C ALA A 94 -0.17 6.06 14.16
N LYS A 95 -0.67 5.08 14.92
CA LYS A 95 0.10 3.89 15.29
C LYS A 95 0.43 3.03 14.08
N SER A 96 -0.54 2.75 13.22
CA SER A 96 -0.36 1.95 11.99
C SER A 96 0.59 2.63 11.02
N SER A 97 0.46 3.95 10.84
CA SER A 97 1.39 4.73 10.02
C SER A 97 2.81 4.73 10.61
N LYS A 98 2.93 4.80 11.94
CA LYS A 98 4.23 4.71 12.62
C LYS A 98 4.85 3.32 12.48
N ILE A 99 4.07 2.26 12.62
CA ILE A 99 4.52 0.87 12.41
C ILE A 99 5.02 0.71 10.98
N LYS A 100 4.22 1.10 9.99
CA LYS A 100 4.59 1.02 8.56
C LYS A 100 5.85 1.84 8.24
N ASN A 101 6.01 3.01 8.87
CA ASN A 101 7.22 3.81 8.74
C ASN A 101 8.45 3.08 9.33
N LEU A 102 8.31 2.50 10.52
CA LEU A 102 9.38 1.73 11.15
C LEU A 102 9.76 0.49 10.35
N GLU A 103 8.79 -0.24 9.81
CA GLU A 103 9.01 -1.38 8.92
C GLU A 103 9.81 -0.97 7.67
N ASN A 104 9.41 0.13 7.02
CA ASN A 104 10.14 0.66 5.87
C ASN A 104 11.58 1.05 6.21
N ARG A 105 11.79 1.70 7.36
CA ARG A 105 13.13 2.08 7.83
C ARG A 105 13.99 0.86 8.16
N LEU A 106 13.40 -0.15 8.81
CA LEU A 106 14.08 -1.40 9.11
C LEU A 106 14.50 -2.12 7.83
N ASN A 107 13.60 -2.24 6.86
CA ASN A 107 13.88 -2.86 5.57
C ASN A 107 14.99 -2.12 4.81
N ALA A 108 15.01 -0.79 4.86
CA ALA A 108 16.11 0.00 4.28
C ALA A 108 17.45 -0.30 4.96
N VAL A 109 17.48 -0.36 6.30
CA VAL A 109 18.70 -0.70 7.06
C VAL A 109 19.20 -2.11 6.72
N VAL A 110 18.30 -3.10 6.63
CA VAL A 110 18.64 -4.47 6.25
C VAL A 110 19.24 -4.50 4.84
N ALA A 111 18.62 -3.82 3.87
CA ALA A 111 19.14 -3.75 2.51
C ALA A 111 20.53 -3.09 2.44
N HIS A 112 20.76 -2.03 3.23
CA HIS A 112 22.08 -1.41 3.33
C HIS A 112 23.12 -2.34 3.97
N TYR A 113 22.74 -3.09 5.01
CA TYR A 113 23.60 -4.06 5.66
C TYR A 113 23.99 -5.21 4.72
N ASP A 114 23.04 -5.74 3.96
CA ASP A 114 23.29 -6.81 3.00
C ASP A 114 24.26 -6.36 1.90
N ARG A 115 24.06 -5.13 1.39
CA ARG A 115 24.98 -4.52 0.43
C ARG A 115 26.38 -4.33 1.01
N PHE A 116 26.48 -3.77 2.21
CA PHE A 116 27.75 -3.58 2.90
C PHE A 116 28.49 -4.91 3.10
N LYS A 117 27.77 -5.97 3.47
CA LYS A 117 28.35 -7.29 3.68
C LYS A 117 28.93 -7.88 2.39
N LEU A 118 28.26 -7.68 1.25
CA LEU A 118 28.80 -8.07 -0.06
C LEU A 118 30.07 -7.30 -0.39
N GLU A 119 30.04 -5.97 -0.30
CA GLU A 119 31.21 -5.11 -0.56
C GLU A 119 32.39 -5.45 0.36
N TYR A 120 32.12 -5.73 1.63
CA TYR A 120 33.14 -6.16 2.60
C TYR A 120 33.80 -7.47 2.20
N ASN A 121 33.02 -8.48 1.79
CA ASN A 121 33.56 -9.77 1.36
C ASN A 121 34.39 -9.66 0.08
N GLU A 122 33.95 -8.83 -0.89
CA GLU A 122 34.70 -8.56 -2.11
C GLU A 122 36.05 -7.90 -1.81
N LEU A 123 36.05 -6.89 -0.92
CA LEU A 123 37.27 -6.22 -0.50
C LEU A 123 38.22 -7.15 0.26
N LEU A 124 37.68 -7.98 1.15
CA LEU A 124 38.47 -8.97 1.88
C LEU A 124 39.16 -9.94 0.93
N HIS A 125 38.43 -10.50 -0.03
CA HIS A 125 39.00 -11.39 -1.04
C HIS A 125 40.07 -10.70 -1.89
N ARG A 126 39.85 -9.43 -2.25
CA ARG A 126 40.84 -8.64 -2.99
C ARG A 126 42.12 -8.41 -2.19
N CYS A 127 42.00 -8.14 -0.89
CA CYS A 127 43.17 -8.00 -0.01
C CYS A 127 43.97 -9.31 0.05
N GLU A 128 43.30 -10.46 0.25
CA GLU A 128 43.94 -11.78 0.25
C GLU A 128 44.71 -12.05 -1.05
N MET A 129 44.11 -11.74 -2.21
CA MET A 129 44.75 -11.89 -3.51
C MET A 129 45.98 -11.00 -3.67
N LEU A 130 45.89 -9.73 -3.26
CA LEU A 130 47.00 -8.77 -3.35
C LEU A 130 48.14 -9.11 -2.38
N GLU A 131 47.83 -9.67 -1.21
CA GLU A 131 48.83 -10.15 -0.25
C GLU A 131 49.56 -11.39 -0.77
N ALA A 132 48.84 -12.32 -1.40
CA ALA A 132 49.44 -13.48 -2.06
C ALA A 132 50.35 -13.05 -3.23
N GLU A 133 49.91 -12.11 -4.07
CA GLU A 133 50.70 -11.59 -5.18
C GLU A 133 51.95 -10.85 -4.69
N ASN A 134 51.82 -9.99 -3.69
CA ASN A 134 52.97 -9.30 -3.08
C ASN A 134 53.99 -10.29 -2.50
N THR A 135 53.51 -11.37 -1.88
CA THR A 135 54.39 -12.42 -1.33
C THR A 135 55.13 -13.13 -2.45
N ALA A 136 54.43 -13.55 -3.50
CA ALA A 136 55.03 -14.20 -4.66
C ALA A 136 56.07 -13.31 -5.38
N LEU A 137 55.77 -12.02 -5.56
CA LEU A 137 56.70 -11.06 -6.17
C LEU A 137 57.93 -10.83 -5.29
N ARG A 138 57.78 -10.74 -3.97
CA ARG A 138 58.91 -10.65 -3.03
C ARG A 138 59.81 -11.88 -3.13
N ASP A 139 59.23 -13.07 -3.20
CA ASP A 139 59.98 -14.32 -3.34
C ASP A 139 60.74 -14.37 -4.68
N GLN A 140 60.12 -13.95 -5.78
CA GLN A 140 60.77 -13.84 -7.09
C GLN A 140 61.94 -12.85 -7.10
N ILE A 141 61.79 -11.70 -6.43
CA ILE A 141 62.87 -10.72 -6.29
C ILE A 141 64.04 -11.32 -5.52
N ILE A 142 63.75 -12.02 -4.41
CA ILE A 142 64.78 -12.68 -3.59
C ILE A 142 65.51 -13.76 -4.38
N SER A 143 64.80 -14.63 -5.11
CA SER A 143 65.41 -15.69 -5.91
C SER A 143 66.29 -15.14 -7.05
N THR A 144 65.84 -14.08 -7.71
CA THR A 144 66.55 -13.44 -8.83
C THR A 144 67.78 -12.68 -8.33
N ALA A 145 67.64 -11.91 -7.25
CA ALA A 145 68.75 -11.21 -6.61
C ALA A 145 69.82 -12.19 -6.08
N GLY A 146 69.40 -13.29 -5.44
CA GLY A 146 70.31 -14.34 -4.98
C GLY A 146 71.11 -15.01 -6.11
N SER A 147 70.46 -15.26 -7.25
CA SER A 147 71.09 -15.88 -8.42
C SER A 147 72.13 -14.97 -9.10
N ASN A 148 71.84 -13.66 -9.20
CA ASN A 148 72.76 -12.68 -9.78
C ASN A 148 74.00 -12.43 -8.90
N VAL A 149 73.85 -12.48 -7.56
CA VAL A 149 74.97 -12.29 -6.62
C VAL A 149 75.96 -13.46 -6.67
N ILE A 150 75.49 -14.69 -6.89
CA ILE A 150 76.35 -15.88 -7.01
C ILE A 150 77.12 -15.87 -8.34
N ALA A 151 76.47 -15.48 -9.45
CA ALA A 151 77.11 -15.37 -10.76
C ALA A 151 78.27 -14.35 -10.79
N LEU A 152 78.16 -13.25 -10.04
CA LEU A 152 79.22 -12.24 -9.92
C LEU A 152 80.41 -12.67 -9.04
N LYS A 153 80.23 -13.62 -8.11
CA LYS A 153 81.32 -14.14 -7.26
C LYS A 153 82.13 -15.26 -7.92
N LEU A 154 81.58 -15.96 -8.91
CA LEU A 154 82.27 -17.03 -9.65
C LEU A 154 83.13 -16.54 -10.82
N ASN A 155 82.99 -15.27 -11.22
CA ASN A 155 83.75 -14.64 -12.31
C ASN A 155 84.86 -13.67 -11.82
N ARG A 156 85.32 -13.79 -10.57
CA ARG A 156 86.51 -13.10 -10.03
C ARG A 156 87.56 -14.13 -9.64
#